data_AF-A0A017RUA5-F1
#
_entry.id   AF-A0A017RUA5-F1
#
_cell.length_a   1.000
_cell.length_b   1.000
_cell.length_c   1.000
_cell.angle_alpha   90.00
_cell.angle_beta   90.00
_cell.angle_gamma   90.00
#
_symmetry.space_group_name_H-M   'P 1'
#
loop_
_entity.id
_entity.type
_entity.pdbx_description
1 polymer ?
#
loop_
_entity_poly.entity_id
_entity_poly.type
_entity_poly.pdbx_seq_one_letter_code
_entity_poly.pdbx_strand_id
1 'polypeptide(L)'
;MFTTVEQVKKIITNFLNNTGRGGFMTGVVSSISPLKIKAGARLEIPEENLYITDNCIGLVINLRHKHNYSEGALNDGVVLREALQVGDGVLLLCRPRTVDGTKYIVLDRIQPYKSVREVDGL
;
A
#
# COMPACT_ATOMS: atom_id res chain seq x y z
N MET A 1 -19.07 38.21 21.30
CA MET A 1 -18.54 37.02 22.02
C MET A 1 -17.64 36.28 21.04
N PHE A 2 -16.34 36.16 21.34
CA PHE A 2 -15.38 35.52 20.44
C PHE A 2 -15.19 34.05 20.81
N THR A 3 -15.03 33.21 19.79
CA THR A 3 -14.72 31.79 19.95
C THR A 3 -13.36 31.63 20.61
N THR A 4 -13.27 30.80 21.66
CA THR A 4 -11.98 30.55 22.33
C THR A 4 -11.09 29.64 21.47
N VAL A 5 -9.77 29.70 21.69
CA VAL A 5 -8.80 28.86 20.97
C VAL A 5 -9.12 27.37 21.09
N GLU A 6 -9.59 26.92 22.27
CA GLU A 6 -10.01 25.53 22.50
C GLU A 6 -11.25 25.15 21.68
N GLN A 7 -12.22 26.06 21.55
CA GLN A 7 -13.41 25.82 20.73
C GLN A 7 -13.04 25.72 19.24
N VAL A 8 -12.11 26.56 18.76
CA VAL A 8 -11.62 26.49 17.38
C VAL A 8 -10.90 25.16 17.11
N LYS A 9 -10.00 24.72 18.01
CA LYS A 9 -9.30 23.43 17.88
C LYS A 9 -10.26 22.25 17.85
N LYS A 10 -11.29 22.27 18.71
CA LYS A 10 -12.31 21.23 18.78
C LYS A 10 -13.16 21.17 17.51
N ILE A 11 -13.54 22.32 16.95
CA ILE A 11 -14.29 22.41 15.68
C ILE A 11 -13.45 21.86 14.52
N ILE A 12 -12.17 22.24 14.41
CA ILE A 12 -11.28 21.76 13.36
C ILE A 12 -11.04 20.25 13.48
N THR A 13 -10.74 19.76 14.68
CA THR A 13 -10.54 18.32 14.94
C THR A 13 -11.79 17.51 14.61
N ASN A 14 -12.95 18.02 15.02
CA ASN A 14 -14.23 17.39 14.67
C ASN A 14 -14.49 17.44 13.17
N PHE A 15 -14.15 18.53 12.47
CA PHE A 15 -14.29 18.61 11.02
C PHE A 15 -13.38 17.61 10.28
N LEU A 16 -12.12 17.47 10.70
CA LEU A 16 -11.18 16.50 10.12
C LEU A 16 -11.64 15.05 10.38
N ASN A 17 -12.12 14.76 11.59
CA ASN A 17 -12.65 13.44 11.94
C ASN A 17 -13.98 13.11 11.23
N ASN A 18 -14.85 14.11 11.04
CA ASN A 18 -16.22 13.93 10.52
C ASN A 18 -16.27 13.96 8.98
N THR A 19 -15.30 14.61 8.31
CA THR A 19 -15.21 14.61 6.84
C THR A 19 -14.57 13.35 6.25
N GLY A 20 -14.04 12.44 7.09
CA GLY A 20 -13.32 11.25 6.62
C GLY A 20 -12.08 11.57 5.79
N ARG A 21 -11.56 12.80 5.88
CA ARG A 21 -10.43 13.30 5.09
C ARG A 21 -9.16 13.25 5.95
N GLY A 22 -8.36 12.20 5.74
CA GLY A 22 -6.92 12.21 6.06
C GLY A 22 -6.45 11.29 7.18
N GLY A 23 -7.16 10.20 7.49
CA GLY A 23 -6.62 9.15 8.36
C GLY A 23 -5.73 8.19 7.58
N PHE A 24 -4.56 7.84 8.13
CA PHE A 24 -3.84 6.65 7.72
C PHE A 24 -4.19 5.49 8.66
N MET A 25 -4.26 4.29 8.13
CA MET A 25 -4.33 3.06 8.91
C MET A 25 -3.25 2.11 8.44
N THR A 26 -2.90 1.16 9.29
CA THR A 26 -2.02 0.07 8.92
C THR A 26 -2.82 -1.22 8.81
N GLY A 27 -2.36 -2.10 7.93
CA GLY A 27 -2.97 -3.40 7.74
C GLY A 27 -1.92 -4.46 7.49
N VAL A 28 -2.37 -5.71 7.42
CA VAL A 28 -1.55 -6.86 7.03
C VAL A 28 -2.24 -7.56 5.86
N VAL A 29 -1.48 -7.89 4.83
CA VAL A 29 -1.98 -8.67 3.69
C VAL A 29 -2.39 -10.06 4.19
N SER A 30 -3.68 -10.39 4.06
CA SER A 30 -4.23 -11.70 4.47
C SER A 30 -4.35 -12.69 3.31
N SER A 31 -4.42 -12.20 2.07
CA SER A 31 -4.49 -12.99 0.84
C SER A 31 -3.98 -12.17 -0.35
N ILE A 32 -3.44 -12.82 -1.38
CA ILE A 32 -2.94 -12.18 -2.63
C ILE A 32 -3.70 -12.61 -3.90
N SER A 33 -4.63 -13.56 -3.80
CA SER A 33 -5.46 -14.01 -4.93
C SER A 33 -6.80 -14.55 -4.45
N PRO A 34 -7.84 -13.69 -4.28
CA PRO A 34 -7.82 -12.24 -4.48
C PRO A 34 -7.06 -11.50 -3.37
N LEU A 35 -6.61 -10.27 -3.64
CA LEU A 35 -5.96 -9.43 -2.64
C LEU A 35 -6.92 -9.09 -1.49
N LYS A 36 -6.48 -9.32 -0.26
CA LYS A 36 -7.21 -8.90 0.94
C LYS A 36 -6.27 -8.31 1.97
N ILE A 37 -6.72 -7.24 2.63
CA ILE A 37 -5.94 -6.57 3.67
C ILE A 37 -6.75 -6.52 4.95
N LYS A 38 -6.20 -7.08 6.02
CA LYS A 38 -6.80 -7.03 7.35
C LYS A 38 -6.30 -5.78 8.09
N ALA A 39 -7.22 -4.88 8.42
CA ALA A 39 -6.94 -3.66 9.17
C ALA A 39 -7.54 -3.78 10.58
N GLY A 40 -6.71 -4.14 11.57
CA GLY A 40 -7.16 -4.39 12.94
C GLY A 40 -7.91 -5.71 13.12
N ALA A 41 -8.75 -5.82 14.16
CA ALA A 41 -9.32 -7.11 14.58
C ALA A 41 -10.50 -7.60 13.73
N ARG A 42 -11.30 -6.70 13.16
CA ARG A 42 -12.61 -7.02 12.55
C ARG A 42 -12.79 -6.55 11.10
N LEU A 43 -11.89 -5.72 10.57
CA LEU A 43 -12.01 -5.18 9.23
C LEU A 43 -11.09 -5.94 8.28
N GLU A 44 -11.66 -6.57 7.26
CA GLU A 44 -10.96 -7.13 6.11
C GLU A 44 -11.45 -6.40 4.85
N ILE A 45 -10.51 -5.80 4.13
CA ILE A 45 -10.77 -4.98 2.96
C ILE A 45 -10.50 -5.84 1.72
N PRO A 46 -11.50 -6.09 0.87
CA PRO A 46 -11.35 -6.92 -0.31
C PRO A 46 -10.78 -6.14 -1.50
N GLU A 47 -10.23 -6.84 -2.50
CA GLU A 47 -9.54 -6.30 -3.67
C GLU A 47 -10.32 -5.19 -4.38
N GLU A 48 -11.63 -5.38 -4.58
CA GLU A 48 -12.48 -4.41 -5.26
C GLU A 48 -12.53 -3.05 -4.55
N ASN A 49 -12.23 -3.02 -3.24
CA ASN A 49 -12.23 -1.81 -2.42
C ASN A 49 -10.85 -1.16 -2.26
N LEU A 50 -9.84 -1.66 -2.99
CA LEU A 50 -8.47 -1.18 -2.95
C LEU A 50 -8.08 -0.45 -4.25
N TYR A 51 -7.47 0.71 -4.09
CA TYR A 51 -6.55 1.26 -5.07
C TYR A 51 -5.13 0.98 -4.60
N ILE A 52 -4.23 0.66 -5.52
CA ILE A 52 -2.85 0.29 -5.21
C ILE A 52 -1.93 1.24 -5.93
N THR A 53 -0.94 1.77 -5.21
CA THR A 53 0.14 2.54 -5.81
C THR A 53 1.24 1.61 -6.33
N ASP A 54 2.02 2.08 -7.30
CA ASP A 54 3.10 1.29 -7.87
C ASP A 54 4.07 0.72 -6.83
N ASN A 55 4.29 1.41 -5.70
CA ASN A 55 5.15 0.94 -4.60
C ASN A 55 4.76 -0.43 -4.02
N CYS A 56 3.49 -0.81 -4.18
CA CYS A 56 2.95 -2.09 -3.74
C CYS A 56 2.82 -3.11 -4.89
N ILE A 57 3.19 -2.74 -6.11
CA ILE A 57 3.17 -3.60 -7.29
C ILE A 57 4.60 -4.11 -7.55
N GLY A 58 4.70 -5.41 -7.85
CA GLY A 58 5.97 -6.03 -8.22
C GLY A 58 6.57 -5.37 -9.46
N LEU A 59 7.87 -5.07 -9.42
CA LEU A 59 8.61 -4.49 -10.53
C LEU A 59 9.73 -5.42 -10.94
N VAL A 60 9.67 -5.90 -12.18
CA VAL A 60 10.67 -6.78 -12.78
C VAL A 60 11.24 -6.09 -14.01
N ILE A 61 12.56 -6.02 -14.11
CA ILE A 61 13.25 -5.55 -15.31
C ILE A 61 13.68 -6.75 -16.15
N ASN A 62 13.15 -6.83 -17.37
CA ASN A 62 13.52 -7.87 -18.32
C ASN A 62 14.71 -7.41 -19.16
N LEU A 63 15.91 -7.85 -18.80
CA LEU A 63 17.15 -7.51 -19.50
C LEU A 63 17.38 -8.45 -20.68
N ARG A 64 16.73 -8.17 -21.82
CA ARG A 64 17.01 -8.89 -23.07
C ARG A 64 18.27 -8.32 -23.71
N HIS A 65 19.43 -8.95 -23.47
CA HIS A 65 20.65 -8.65 -24.21
C HIS A 65 20.83 -9.67 -25.35
N LYS A 66 20.85 -9.20 -26.61
CA LYS A 66 21.02 -10.06 -27.78
C LYS A 66 22.49 -10.08 -28.18
N HIS A 67 23.21 -11.15 -27.84
CA HIS A 67 24.53 -11.41 -28.44
C HIS A 67 24.34 -12.15 -29.77
N ASN A 68 25.11 -11.77 -30.79
CA ASN A 68 25.19 -12.48 -32.07
C ASN A 68 25.91 -13.84 -31.96
N TYR A 69 26.36 -14.22 -30.76
CA TYR A 69 26.86 -15.54 -30.43
C TYR A 69 25.99 -16.11 -29.30
N SER A 70 25.61 -17.37 -29.49
CA SER A 70 24.66 -18.17 -28.73
C SER A 70 24.80 -18.10 -27.21
N GLU A 71 23.63 -18.13 -26.55
CA GLU A 71 23.32 -18.19 -25.12
C GLU A 71 23.24 -16.84 -24.40
N GLY A 72 22.00 -16.38 -24.21
CA GLY A 72 21.67 -15.17 -23.46
C GLY A 72 22.05 -15.34 -21.99
N ALA A 73 22.90 -14.43 -21.48
CA ALA A 73 23.45 -14.49 -20.14
C ALA A 73 22.44 -14.12 -19.02
N LEU A 74 21.24 -13.65 -19.36
CA LEU A 74 20.15 -13.31 -18.43
C LEU A 74 18.82 -13.69 -19.09
N ASN A 75 18.31 -14.89 -18.79
CA ASN A 75 17.02 -15.34 -19.34
C ASN A 75 15.84 -14.93 -18.44
N ASP A 76 16.10 -14.77 -17.14
CA ASP A 76 15.09 -14.41 -16.14
C ASP A 76 15.20 -12.93 -15.75
N GLY A 77 14.04 -12.29 -15.60
CA GLY A 77 13.97 -10.86 -15.28
C GLY A 77 14.50 -10.58 -13.87
N VAL A 78 15.22 -9.47 -13.69
CA VAL A 78 15.73 -9.07 -12.38
C VAL A 78 14.59 -8.41 -11.58
N VAL A 79 14.31 -8.93 -10.39
CA VAL A 79 13.30 -8.34 -9.50
C VAL A 79 13.88 -7.09 -8.84
N LEU A 80 13.32 -5.93 -9.15
CA LEU A 80 13.68 -4.65 -8.52
C LEU A 80 12.83 -4.38 -7.28
N ARG A 81 11.60 -4.91 -7.27
CA ARG A 81 10.66 -4.76 -6.16
C ARG A 81 9.73 -5.96 -6.13
N GLU A 82 9.72 -6.67 -5.02
CA GLU A 82 8.77 -7.76 -4.79
C GLU A 82 7.32 -7.27 -4.81
N ALA A 83 6.40 -8.08 -5.32
CA ALA A 83 4.97 -7.85 -5.14
C ALA A 83 4.55 -7.98 -3.66
N LEU A 84 3.33 -7.57 -3.32
CA LEU A 84 2.79 -7.82 -1.97
C LEU A 84 2.70 -9.33 -1.71
N GLN A 85 3.11 -9.74 -0.51
CA GLN A 85 3.03 -11.11 -0.03
C GLN A 85 2.14 -11.20 1.22
N VAL A 86 1.60 -12.39 1.50
CA VAL A 86 0.82 -12.62 2.73
C VAL A 86 1.72 -12.36 3.94
N GLY A 87 1.22 -11.57 4.88
CA GLY A 87 1.98 -11.13 6.06
C GLY A 87 2.65 -9.77 5.92
N ASP A 88 2.71 -9.19 4.71
CA ASP A 88 3.26 -7.84 4.52
C ASP A 88 2.42 -6.81 5.29
N GLY A 89 3.11 -5.96 6.05
CA GLY A 89 2.52 -4.76 6.63
C GLY A 89 2.33 -3.71 5.55
N VAL A 90 1.19 -3.01 5.56
CA VAL A 90 0.88 -1.96 4.58
C VAL A 90 0.34 -0.69 5.23
N LEU A 91 0.62 0.45 4.60
CA LEU A 91 0.05 1.75 4.92
C LEU A 91 -1.12 2.04 3.99
N LEU A 92 -2.26 2.35 4.59
CA LEU A 92 -3.51 2.62 3.90
C LEU A 92 -3.94 4.07 4.13
N LEU A 93 -4.31 4.77 3.06
CA LEU A 93 -5.02 6.03 3.16
C LEU A 93 -6.53 5.77 3.07
N CYS A 94 -7.27 6.28 4.06
CA CYS A 94 -8.72 6.22 4.06
C CYS A 94 -9.25 7.30 3.13
N ARG A 95 -10.00 6.90 2.09
CA ARG A 95 -10.72 7.86 1.25
C ARG A 95 -12.14 8.04 1.80
N PRO A 96 -12.69 9.28 1.81
CA PRO A 96 -14.10 9.46 2.15
C PRO A 96 -14.99 8.67 1.18
N ARG A 97 -16.07 8.13 1.75
CA ARG A 97 -17.10 7.31 1.09
C ARG A 97 -17.45 7.89 -0.29
N THR A 98 -17.24 7.12 -1.35
CA THR A 98 -17.76 7.46 -2.67
C THR A 98 -19.19 6.92 -2.80
N VAL A 99 -19.89 7.28 -3.88
CA VAL A 99 -21.23 6.74 -4.18
C VAL A 99 -21.20 5.20 -4.24
N ASP A 100 -20.03 4.63 -4.58
CA ASP A 100 -19.79 3.18 -4.74
C ASP A 100 -19.25 2.49 -3.48
N GLY A 101 -19.29 3.16 -2.31
CA GLY A 101 -18.82 2.61 -1.03
C GLY A 101 -17.48 3.18 -0.55
N THR A 102 -16.89 2.52 0.46
CA THR A 102 -15.61 2.96 1.02
C THR A 102 -14.46 2.34 0.24
N LYS A 103 -13.55 3.18 -0.29
CA LYS A 103 -12.32 2.74 -0.95
C LYS A 103 -11.10 3.14 -0.11
N TYR A 104 -10.04 2.34 -0.21
CA TYR A 104 -8.77 2.57 0.47
C TYR A 104 -7.65 2.61 -0.55
N ILE A 105 -6.61 3.40 -0.28
CA ILE A 105 -5.40 3.43 -1.13
C ILE A 105 -4.27 2.75 -0.36
N VAL A 106 -3.72 1.68 -0.91
CA VAL A 106 -2.49 1.07 -0.43
C VAL A 106 -1.31 1.89 -0.94
N LEU A 107 -0.71 2.66 -0.04
CA LEU A 107 0.32 3.65 -0.37
C LEU A 107 1.73 3.03 -0.40
N ASP A 108 2.04 2.19 0.56
CA ASP A 108 3.35 1.55 0.64
C ASP A 108 3.31 0.33 1.56
N ARG A 109 4.35 -0.49 1.49
CA ARG A 109 4.68 -1.48 2.52
C ARG A 109 5.33 -0.79 3.71
N ILE A 110 4.98 -1.26 4.90
CA ILE A 110 5.65 -0.90 6.14
C ILE A 110 6.37 -2.13 6.68
N GLN A 111 7.61 -1.94 7.06
CA GLN A 111 8.47 -2.99 7.58
C GLN A 111 9.30 -2.44 8.74
N PRO A 112 9.69 -3.27 9.72
CA PRO A 112 10.69 -2.87 10.70
C PRO A 112 11.94 -2.33 10.00
N TYR A 113 12.57 -1.33 10.63
CA TYR A 113 13.79 -0.75 10.09
C TYR A 113 14.87 -1.82 9.88
N LYS A 114 15.47 -1.80 8.69
CA LYS A 114 16.68 -2.53 8.33
C LYS A 114 17.59 -1.58 7.57
N SER A 115 18.89 -1.66 7.80
CA SER A 115 19.88 -0.83 7.11
C SER A 115 20.02 -1.18 5.62
N VAL A 116 19.74 -2.44 5.27
CA VAL A 116 19.81 -2.96 3.90
C VAL A 116 18.60 -3.86 3.65
N ARG A 117 18.02 -3.77 2.45
CA ARG A 117 17.01 -4.70 1.97
C ARG A 117 17.63 -5.56 0.87
N GLU A 118 17.87 -6.82 1.17
CA GLU A 118 18.30 -7.81 0.20
C GLU A 118 17.08 -8.44 -0.47
N VAL A 119 17.22 -8.74 -1.77
CA VAL A 119 16.19 -9.40 -2.57
C VAL A 119 16.90 -10.54 -3.29
N ASP A 120 16.40 -11.76 -3.10
CA ASP A 120 16.94 -12.93 -3.77
C ASP A 120 16.50 -12.92 -5.23
N GLY A 121 17.45 -12.85 -6.16
CA GLY A 121 17.18 -13.14 -7.57
C GLY A 121 17.07 -14.65 -7.75
N LEU A 122 15.90 -15.14 -8.16
CA LEU A 122 15.74 -16.51 -8.65
C LEU A 122 16.45 -16.69 -10.00
#